data_AF-A0AAD1RTT1-F1
#
_entry.id   AF-A0AAD1RTT1-F1
#
_cell.length_a   1.000
_cell.length_b   1.000
_cell.length_c   1.000
_cell.angle_alpha   90.00
_cell.angle_beta   90.00
_cell.angle_gamma   90.00
#
_symmetry.space_group_name_H-M   'P 1'
#
loop_
_entity.id
_entity.type
_entity.pdbx_description
1 polymer ?
#
loop_
_entity_poly.entity_id
_entity_poly.type
_entity_poly.pdbx_seq_one_letter_code
_entity_poly.pdbx_strand_id
1 'polypeptide(L)'
;MSRFLNEHYLSSTGMVWGYIRSAPIQSFNEEIQGITTAGFSALVFDGTVGAPMCPRTSSNSYTFTKENEKNVDALRKWAINHIDLPRSRVKLSDVQPLQYFDLICHLVAKAEVDKTSYLLKVWDGTKCVSPTWKICVEDEALIGERSLIHKLRNLTVDVLVYDNHVESAKFLKGTYQSIVFLIEI
;
A
#
# COMPACT_ATOMS: atom_id res chain seq x y z
N MET A 1 15.41 -9.72 -13.49
CA MET A 1 14.76 -8.45 -13.12
C MET A 1 13.70 -8.76 -12.07
N SER A 2 14.14 -8.95 -10.83
CA SER A 2 13.33 -9.42 -9.70
C SER A 2 12.53 -8.24 -9.14
N ARG A 3 11.20 -8.34 -9.17
CA ARG A 3 10.32 -7.37 -8.49
C ARG A 3 10.23 -7.82 -7.04
N PHE A 4 10.90 -7.07 -6.16
CA PHE A 4 10.66 -7.11 -4.72
C PHE A 4 9.18 -6.88 -4.46
N LEU A 5 8.48 -7.93 -4.06
CA LEU A 5 7.20 -7.77 -3.37
C LEU A 5 7.56 -7.34 -1.96
N ASN A 6 7.42 -6.04 -1.67
CA ASN A 6 7.56 -5.49 -0.32
C ASN A 6 6.68 -6.30 0.64
N GLU A 7 7.29 -6.99 1.59
CA GLU A 7 6.61 -7.79 2.62
C GLU A 7 5.66 -6.94 3.47
N HIS A 8 5.90 -5.63 3.58
CA HIS A 8 5.01 -4.67 4.24
C HIS A 8 3.67 -4.43 3.53
N TYR A 9 3.53 -4.79 2.25
CA TYR A 9 2.26 -4.64 1.53
C TYR A 9 1.24 -5.75 1.85
N LEU A 10 1.70 -6.87 2.42
CA LEU A 10 0.86 -8.02 2.72
C LEU A 10 0.10 -7.88 4.05
N SER A 11 0.56 -7.02 4.96
CA SER A 11 -0.04 -6.86 6.30
C SER A 11 -1.17 -5.82 6.35
N SER A 12 -1.15 -4.80 5.49
CA SER A 12 -1.99 -3.59 5.63
C SER A 12 -3.44 -3.71 5.13
N THR A 13 -3.86 -4.82 4.50
CA THR A 13 -5.14 -4.80 3.76
C THR A 13 -6.11 -5.95 3.99
N GLY A 14 -5.87 -6.82 4.99
CA GLY A 14 -6.83 -7.91 5.24
C GLY A 14 -7.04 -8.83 4.03
N MET A 15 -6.07 -8.87 3.12
CA MET A 15 -6.11 -9.70 1.92
C MET A 15 -5.82 -11.14 2.35
N VAL A 16 -6.79 -12.02 2.15
CA VAL A 16 -6.61 -13.46 2.41
C VAL A 16 -5.56 -14.00 1.44
N TRP A 17 -4.68 -14.79 2.05
CA TRP A 17 -3.40 -15.26 1.58
C TRP A 17 -3.40 -15.96 0.22
N GLY A 18 -2.27 -15.82 -0.45
CA GLY A 18 -1.97 -16.38 -1.76
C GLY A 18 -2.11 -17.90 -1.82
N TYR A 19 -2.74 -18.45 -2.85
CA TYR A 19 -2.47 -19.85 -3.22
C TYR A 19 -1.03 -19.95 -3.73
N ILE A 20 -0.14 -20.60 -2.97
CA ILE A 20 1.29 -20.74 -3.27
C ILE A 20 1.53 -22.09 -3.93
N ARG A 21 2.09 -22.10 -5.14
CA ARG A 21 2.36 -23.34 -5.89
C ARG A 21 3.60 -24.11 -5.40
N SER A 22 4.58 -23.42 -4.81
CA SER A 22 5.77 -24.02 -4.20
C SER A 22 6.52 -22.95 -3.39
N ALA A 23 6.68 -23.18 -2.09
CA ALA A 23 7.61 -22.45 -1.24
C ALA A 23 8.34 -23.49 -0.39
N PRO A 24 9.66 -23.67 -0.52
CA PRO A 24 10.39 -24.49 0.43
C PRO A 24 10.21 -23.93 1.82
N ILE A 25 10.16 -24.85 2.76
CA ILE A 25 10.05 -24.56 4.17
C ILE A 25 11.44 -24.79 4.76
N GLN A 26 11.96 -23.80 5.47
CA GLN A 26 13.21 -23.91 6.20
C GLN A 26 12.99 -23.55 7.67
N SER A 27 13.85 -24.06 8.55
CA SER A 27 13.91 -23.63 9.95
C SER A 27 15.01 -22.59 10.06
N PHE A 28 14.67 -21.40 10.55
CA PHE A 28 15.61 -20.34 10.87
C PHE A 28 15.30 -19.80 12.26
N ASN A 29 16.30 -19.76 13.14
CA ASN A 29 16.12 -19.41 14.56
C ASN A 29 14.99 -20.20 15.24
N GLU A 30 14.92 -21.51 15.00
CA GLU A 30 13.90 -22.42 15.54
C GLU A 30 12.45 -22.12 15.10
N GLU A 31 12.26 -21.15 14.20
CA GLU A 31 10.98 -20.84 13.59
C GLU A 31 10.90 -21.39 12.17
N ILE A 32 9.73 -21.93 11.83
CA ILE A 32 9.42 -22.41 10.49
C ILE A 32 9.13 -21.20 9.60
N GLN A 33 9.91 -21.04 8.53
CA GLN A 33 9.79 -19.93 7.58
C GLN A 33 9.61 -20.46 6.16
N GLY A 34 8.69 -19.83 5.42
CA GLY A 34 8.56 -20.05 3.98
C GLY A 34 9.54 -19.17 3.21
N ILE A 35 10.24 -19.72 2.23
CA ILE A 35 11.11 -18.94 1.34
C ILE A 35 10.57 -18.92 -0.09
N THR A 36 10.80 -17.82 -0.81
CA THR A 36 10.46 -17.72 -2.23
C THR A 36 11.56 -18.37 -3.08
N THR A 37 11.19 -19.27 -3.99
CA THR A 37 12.12 -19.89 -4.95
C THR A 37 11.74 -19.64 -6.40
N ALA A 38 12.63 -20.01 -7.32
CA ALA A 38 12.32 -20.05 -8.74
C ALA A 38 11.05 -20.88 -8.98
N GLY A 39 10.08 -20.31 -9.69
CA GLY A 39 8.76 -20.93 -9.92
C GLY A 39 7.70 -20.61 -8.87
N PHE A 40 8.00 -19.78 -7.86
CA PHE A 40 7.01 -19.25 -6.94
C PHE A 40 5.93 -18.47 -7.70
N SER A 41 4.66 -18.79 -7.41
CA SER A 41 3.51 -18.03 -7.87
C SER A 41 2.47 -17.94 -6.76
N ALA A 42 1.76 -16.82 -6.73
CA ALA A 42 0.73 -16.53 -5.74
C ALA A 42 -0.53 -15.96 -6.41
N LEU A 43 -1.69 -16.32 -5.88
CA LEU A 43 -3.01 -15.76 -6.24
C LEU A 43 -3.62 -15.05 -5.04
N VAL A 44 -3.70 -13.73 -5.05
CA VAL A 44 -4.19 -12.94 -3.91
C VAL A 44 -5.67 -12.61 -4.08
N PHE A 45 -6.47 -12.79 -3.02
CA PHE A 45 -7.92 -12.55 -3.03
C PHE A 45 -8.31 -11.44 -2.04
N ASP A 46 -9.49 -10.86 -2.25
CA ASP A 46 -10.14 -10.05 -1.22
C ASP A 46 -10.53 -10.94 -0.04
N GLY A 47 -10.21 -10.54 1.19
CA GLY A 47 -10.50 -11.30 2.41
C GLY A 47 -11.92 -11.17 2.94
N THR A 48 -12.74 -10.30 2.36
CA THR A 48 -14.11 -10.07 2.80
C THR A 48 -15.01 -11.24 2.40
N VAL A 49 -15.82 -11.74 3.34
CA VAL A 49 -16.81 -12.80 3.05
C VAL A 49 -17.81 -12.30 2.01
N GLY A 50 -17.99 -13.10 0.95
CA GLY A 50 -18.87 -12.76 -0.18
C GLY A 50 -18.26 -11.85 -1.25
N ALA A 51 -16.99 -11.42 -1.10
CA ALA A 51 -16.32 -10.65 -2.13
C ALA A 51 -16.08 -11.48 -3.41
N PRO A 52 -16.00 -10.83 -4.59
CA PRO A 52 -15.77 -11.52 -5.86
C PRO A 52 -14.55 -12.44 -5.84
N MET A 53 -14.66 -13.59 -6.53
CA MET A 53 -13.57 -14.55 -6.72
C MET A 53 -12.66 -14.11 -7.88
N CYS A 54 -12.04 -12.94 -7.74
CA CYS A 54 -11.16 -12.34 -8.74
C CYS A 54 -9.71 -12.37 -8.23
N PRO A 55 -8.91 -13.41 -8.57
CA PRO A 55 -7.52 -13.48 -8.12
C PRO A 55 -6.67 -12.37 -8.75
N ARG A 56 -5.83 -11.74 -7.93
CA ARG A 56 -4.75 -10.85 -8.39
C ARG A 56 -3.44 -11.61 -8.43
N THR A 57 -2.76 -11.60 -9.57
CA THR A 57 -1.49 -12.30 -9.76
C THR A 57 -0.61 -11.62 -10.79
N SER A 58 0.71 -11.81 -10.67
CA SER A 58 1.70 -11.43 -11.67
C SER A 58 2.02 -12.57 -12.65
N SER A 59 1.48 -13.77 -12.43
CA SER A 59 1.69 -14.92 -13.32
C SER A 59 0.78 -14.84 -14.55
N ASN A 60 1.35 -15.09 -15.73
CA ASN A 60 0.60 -15.06 -16.99
C ASN A 60 -0.46 -16.17 -17.12
N SER A 61 -0.28 -17.26 -16.37
CA SER A 61 -1.21 -18.39 -16.33
C SER A 61 -1.23 -19.00 -14.93
N TYR A 62 -2.39 -19.53 -14.54
CA TYR A 62 -2.59 -20.20 -13.26
C TYR A 62 -3.73 -21.22 -13.37
N THR A 63 -3.71 -22.21 -12.48
CA THR A 63 -4.81 -23.16 -12.32
C THR A 63 -5.63 -22.75 -11.11
N PHE A 64 -6.92 -22.50 -11.31
CA PHE A 64 -7.86 -22.19 -10.23
C PHE A 64 -9.10 -23.07 -10.39
N THR A 65 -9.35 -23.92 -9.40
CA THR A 65 -10.44 -24.91 -9.43
C THR A 65 -11.53 -24.55 -8.43
N LYS A 66 -12.69 -25.24 -8.53
CA LYS A 66 -13.79 -25.11 -7.55
C LYS A 66 -13.39 -25.49 -6.12
N GLU A 67 -12.38 -26.34 -5.95
CA GLU A 67 -11.85 -26.66 -4.63
C GLU A 67 -11.09 -25.48 -4.03
N ASN A 68 -10.28 -24.79 -4.85
CA ASN A 68 -9.60 -23.57 -4.42
C ASN A 68 -10.60 -22.48 -4.02
N GLU A 69 -11.70 -22.34 -4.76
CA GLU A 69 -12.79 -21.41 -4.43
C GLU A 69 -13.40 -21.69 -3.05
N LYS A 70 -13.73 -22.96 -2.76
CA LYS A 70 -14.23 -23.38 -1.43
C LYS A 70 -13.23 -23.08 -0.31
N ASN A 71 -11.95 -23.31 -0.57
CA ASN A 71 -10.89 -23.05 0.40
C ASN A 71 -10.75 -21.56 0.70
N VAL A 72 -10.82 -20.69 -0.32
CA VAL A 72 -10.81 -19.23 -0.13
C VAL A 72 -12.01 -18.78 0.71
N ASP A 73 -13.20 -19.27 0.43
CA ASP A 73 -14.39 -18.92 1.22
C ASP A 73 -14.34 -19.44 2.66
N ALA A 74 -13.80 -20.63 2.88
CA ALA A 74 -13.56 -21.16 4.23
C ALA A 74 -12.58 -20.28 5.00
N LEU A 75 -11.48 -19.85 4.37
CA LEU A 75 -10.48 -18.98 4.98
C LEU A 75 -11.05 -17.59 5.31
N ARG A 76 -11.89 -17.01 4.44
CA ARG A 76 -12.57 -15.73 4.72
C ARG A 76 -13.45 -15.82 5.96
N LYS A 77 -14.24 -16.90 6.09
CA LYS A 77 -15.10 -17.13 7.27
C LYS A 77 -14.27 -17.36 8.53
N TRP A 78 -13.16 -18.09 8.42
CA TRP A 78 -12.26 -18.31 9.54
C TRP A 78 -11.62 -17.00 10.02
N ALA A 79 -11.15 -16.17 9.09
CA ALA A 79 -10.45 -14.92 9.40
C ALA A 79 -11.28 -13.95 10.25
N ILE A 80 -12.60 -13.85 10.03
CA ILE A 80 -13.49 -12.94 10.79
C ILE A 80 -13.37 -13.13 12.30
N ASN A 81 -13.20 -14.38 12.77
CA ASN A 81 -13.20 -14.70 14.20
C ASN A 81 -11.81 -14.84 14.80
N HIS A 82 -10.75 -14.83 13.98
CA HIS A 82 -9.40 -15.22 14.40
C HIS A 82 -8.33 -14.21 14.02
N ILE A 83 -8.62 -13.25 13.14
CA ILE A 83 -7.70 -12.21 12.73
C ILE A 83 -8.34 -10.86 13.05
N ASP A 84 -7.66 -10.07 13.87
CA ASP A 84 -7.91 -8.64 13.94
C ASP A 84 -7.45 -8.01 12.62
N LEU A 85 -8.35 -7.94 11.64
CA LEU A 85 -8.08 -7.27 10.38
C LEU A 85 -7.74 -5.80 10.71
N PRO A 86 -6.69 -5.22 10.08
CA PRO A 86 -6.29 -3.84 10.34
C PRO A 86 -7.52 -2.93 10.29
N ARG A 87 -7.80 -2.27 11.43
CA ARG A 87 -8.95 -1.37 11.57
C ARG A 87 -8.85 -0.29 10.51
N SER A 88 -9.97 -0.09 9.81
CA SER A 88 -10.34 1.04 8.96
C SER A 88 -9.20 1.97 8.51
N ARG A 89 -8.95 1.97 7.19
CA ARG A 89 -8.19 3.02 6.50
C ARG A 89 -8.57 4.40 7.06
N VAL A 90 -7.60 5.13 7.57
CA VAL A 90 -7.83 6.45 8.17
C VAL A 90 -7.91 7.48 7.05
N LYS A 91 -8.95 8.31 7.06
CA LYS A 91 -9.07 9.46 6.16
C LYS A 91 -8.32 10.63 6.76
N LEU A 92 -7.85 11.55 5.91
CA LEU A 92 -7.21 12.79 6.36
C LEU A 92 -8.09 13.59 7.34
N SER A 93 -9.42 13.56 7.16
CA SER A 93 -10.36 14.20 8.09
C SER A 93 -10.37 13.65 9.51
N ASP A 94 -9.86 12.43 9.71
CA ASP A 94 -9.97 11.69 10.97
C ASP A 94 -8.60 11.53 11.66
N VAL A 95 -7.52 12.00 11.02
CA VAL A 95 -6.15 11.84 11.52
C VAL A 95 -5.94 12.59 12.83
N GLN A 96 -5.38 11.88 13.82
CA GLN A 96 -4.93 12.44 15.08
C GLN A 96 -3.41 12.71 15.05
N PRO A 97 -2.92 13.72 15.79
CA PRO A 97 -1.47 13.95 15.96
C PRO A 97 -0.74 12.73 16.53
N LEU A 98 0.54 12.56 16.19
CA LEU A 98 1.41 11.49 16.70
C LEU A 98 0.88 10.06 16.47
N GLN A 99 0.17 9.84 15.36
CA GLN A 99 -0.40 8.54 14.99
C GLN A 99 0.17 8.03 13.67
N TYR A 100 0.54 6.76 13.64
CA TYR A 100 0.84 6.03 12.41
C TYR A 100 -0.41 5.39 11.79
N PHE A 101 -0.60 5.52 10.48
CA PHE A 101 -1.75 4.97 9.77
C PHE A 101 -1.49 4.78 8.28
N ASP A 102 -2.21 3.85 7.66
CA ASP A 102 -2.19 3.68 6.20
C ASP A 102 -3.13 4.68 5.52
N LEU A 103 -2.62 5.42 4.53
CA LEU A 103 -3.38 6.39 3.78
C LEU A 103 -3.64 5.89 2.35
N ILE A 104 -4.91 5.94 1.92
CA ILE A 104 -5.25 5.80 0.51
C ILE A 104 -5.50 7.18 -0.06
N CYS A 105 -4.71 7.56 -1.06
CA CYS A 105 -4.73 8.90 -1.58
C CYS A 105 -4.40 8.97 -3.06
N HIS A 106 -4.66 10.14 -3.62
CA HIS A 106 -4.17 10.56 -4.92
C HIS A 106 -2.86 11.30 -4.75
N LEU A 107 -1.87 10.93 -5.56
CA LEU A 107 -0.68 11.74 -5.74
C LEU A 107 -1.02 12.93 -6.66
N VAL A 108 -0.98 14.13 -6.10
CA VAL A 108 -1.28 15.39 -6.81
C VAL A 108 -0.01 15.96 -7.44
N ALA A 109 1.08 15.98 -6.69
CA ALA A 109 2.37 16.45 -7.16
C ALA A 109 3.51 15.82 -6.36
N LYS A 110 4.72 15.94 -6.88
CA LYS A 110 5.93 15.48 -6.20
C LYS A 110 7.12 16.37 -6.54
N ALA A 111 8.11 16.42 -5.67
CA ALA A 111 9.34 17.16 -5.93
C ALA A 111 10.52 16.58 -5.16
N GLU A 112 11.72 16.78 -5.70
CA GLU A 112 12.95 16.58 -4.94
C GLU A 112 13.12 17.77 -3.99
N VAL A 113 13.36 17.50 -2.70
CA VAL A 113 13.64 18.54 -1.70
C VAL A 113 15.14 18.67 -1.52
N ASP A 114 15.80 17.53 -1.28
CA ASP A 114 17.24 17.39 -1.26
C ASP A 114 17.64 15.99 -1.75
N LYS A 115 18.90 15.61 -1.61
CA LYS A 115 19.41 14.30 -2.08
C LYS A 115 18.92 13.11 -1.25
N THR A 116 18.38 13.36 -0.06
CA THR A 116 18.00 12.34 0.93
C THR A 116 16.50 12.28 1.18
N SER A 117 15.73 13.20 0.60
CA SER A 117 14.30 13.33 0.84
C SER A 117 13.53 13.75 -0.40
N TYR A 118 12.29 13.30 -0.47
CA TYR A 118 11.41 13.52 -1.61
C TYR A 118 10.00 13.87 -1.14
N LEU A 119 9.46 14.97 -1.64
CA LEU A 119 8.14 15.47 -1.30
C LEU A 119 7.08 14.80 -2.16
N LEU A 120 6.01 14.34 -1.52
CA LEU A 120 4.76 13.91 -2.14
C LEU A 120 3.62 14.80 -1.63
N LYS A 121 2.92 15.48 -2.54
CA LYS A 121 1.67 16.18 -2.23
C LYS A 121 0.50 15.25 -2.53
N VAL A 122 -0.25 14.88 -1.51
CA VAL A 122 -1.29 13.86 -1.60
C VAL A 122 -2.65 14.34 -1.12
N TRP A 123 -3.73 13.72 -1.61
CA TRP A 123 -5.10 14.03 -1.19
C TRP A 123 -6.03 12.83 -1.29
N ASP A 124 -6.83 12.56 -0.27
CA ASP A 124 -7.75 11.41 -0.21
C ASP A 124 -9.21 11.75 -0.55
N GLY A 125 -9.52 13.01 -0.89
CA GLY A 125 -10.89 13.49 -1.10
C GLY A 125 -11.46 14.27 0.08
N THR A 126 -10.82 14.21 1.25
CA THR A 126 -11.24 14.92 2.47
C THR A 126 -10.27 16.03 2.85
N LYS A 127 -10.69 16.89 3.78
CA LYS A 127 -9.83 17.96 4.32
C LYS A 127 -9.23 17.49 5.63
N CYS A 128 -7.91 17.58 5.78
CA CYS A 128 -7.24 17.31 7.04
C CYS A 128 -7.70 18.32 8.11
N VAL A 129 -8.11 17.83 9.27
CA VAL A 129 -8.51 18.65 10.42
C VAL A 129 -7.31 19.10 11.25
N SER A 130 -6.25 18.29 11.24
CA SER A 130 -5.02 18.55 11.97
C SER A 130 -4.12 19.52 11.20
N PRO A 131 -3.40 20.44 11.89
CA PRO A 131 -2.40 21.27 11.24
C PRO A 131 -1.38 20.38 10.52
N THR A 132 -1.07 20.70 9.27
CA THR A 132 -0.07 19.95 8.50
C THR A 132 1.09 20.87 8.18
N TRP A 133 2.31 20.35 8.29
CA TRP A 133 3.49 21.10 7.90
C TRP A 133 3.54 21.21 6.37
N LYS A 134 3.71 22.42 5.87
CA LYS A 134 3.92 22.70 4.45
C LYS A 134 5.41 22.87 4.17
N ILE A 135 5.90 22.09 3.23
CA ILE A 135 7.30 22.12 2.82
C ILE A 135 7.44 23.16 1.71
N CYS A 136 8.33 24.13 1.93
CA CYS A 136 8.65 25.15 0.95
C CYS A 136 9.49 24.53 -0.17
N VAL A 137 8.88 24.39 -1.35
CA VAL A 137 9.54 23.97 -2.60
C VAL A 137 9.14 24.94 -3.69
N GLU A 138 10.06 25.26 -4.59
CA GLU A 138 9.80 26.11 -5.76
C GLU A 138 8.70 25.50 -6.63
N ASP A 139 7.79 26.34 -7.16
CA ASP A 139 6.67 25.89 -7.99
C ASP A 139 7.17 25.20 -9.27
N GLU A 140 8.34 25.59 -9.78
CA GLU A 140 9.01 25.02 -10.93
C GLU A 140 9.54 23.60 -10.68
N ALA A 141 9.90 23.28 -9.43
CA ALA A 141 10.38 21.97 -9.03
C ALA A 141 9.25 20.96 -8.80
N LEU A 142 8.00 21.43 -8.68
CA LEU A 142 6.82 20.57 -8.53
C LEU A 142 6.45 19.89 -9.85
N ILE A 143 6.57 18.56 -9.85
CA ILE A 143 6.15 17.68 -10.94
C ILE A 143 4.70 17.25 -10.68
N GLY A 144 3.77 17.77 -11.49
CA GLY A 144 2.35 17.43 -11.44
C GLY A 144 1.52 18.31 -12.36
N GLU A 145 0.20 18.11 -12.40
CA GLU A 145 -0.70 18.93 -13.21
C GLU A 145 -0.96 20.28 -12.52
N ARG A 146 -0.48 21.38 -13.12
CA ARG A 146 -0.53 22.73 -12.53
C ARG A 146 -1.94 23.18 -12.12
N SER A 147 -2.94 22.93 -12.97
CA SER A 147 -4.35 23.20 -12.68
C SER A 147 -4.84 22.46 -11.44
N LEU A 148 -4.49 21.19 -11.32
CA LEU A 148 -4.88 20.35 -10.19
C LEU A 148 -4.18 20.79 -8.90
N ILE A 149 -2.87 21.07 -8.96
CA ILE A 149 -2.09 21.59 -7.83
C ILE A 149 -2.72 22.89 -7.31
N HIS A 150 -3.01 23.83 -8.20
CA HIS A 150 -3.61 25.11 -7.81
C HIS A 150 -4.99 24.93 -7.19
N LYS A 151 -5.84 24.07 -7.78
CA LYS A 151 -7.20 23.79 -7.30
C LYS A 151 -7.20 23.12 -5.92
N LEU A 152 -6.25 22.21 -5.67
CA LEU A 152 -6.19 21.39 -4.46
C LEU A 152 -5.22 21.91 -3.39
N ARG A 153 -4.56 23.07 -3.60
CA ARG A 153 -3.50 23.61 -2.73
C ARG A 153 -3.79 23.59 -1.22
N ASN A 154 -5.06 23.81 -0.84
CA ASN A 154 -5.51 23.89 0.56
C ASN A 154 -6.11 22.58 1.09
N LEU A 155 -6.16 21.54 0.25
CA LEU A 155 -6.71 20.22 0.55
C LEU A 155 -5.63 19.14 0.59
N THR A 156 -4.51 19.37 -0.09
CA THR A 156 -3.38 18.44 -0.08
C THR A 156 -2.66 18.46 1.27
N VAL A 157 -2.03 17.34 1.59
CA VAL A 157 -1.06 17.20 2.67
C VAL A 157 0.31 16.95 2.04
N ASP A 158 1.34 17.50 2.65
CA ASP A 158 2.72 17.32 2.24
C ASP A 158 3.29 16.13 3.04
N VAL A 159 3.81 15.13 2.33
CA VAL A 159 4.43 13.94 2.93
C VAL A 159 5.87 13.88 2.47
N LEU A 160 6.79 13.86 3.42
CA LEU A 160 8.22 13.78 3.15
C LEU A 160 8.68 12.33 3.29
N VAL A 161 9.37 11.85 2.27
CA VAL A 161 9.82 10.47 2.15
C VAL A 161 11.35 10.45 2.19
N TYR A 162 11.94 9.55 2.97
CA TYR A 162 13.38 9.51 3.23
C TYR A 162 14.02 8.18 2.77
N ASP A 163 15.35 8.19 2.72
CA ASP A 163 16.22 7.01 2.57
C ASP A 163 15.86 6.12 1.37
N ASN A 164 15.66 4.82 1.61
CA ASN A 164 15.36 3.81 0.60
C ASN A 164 14.00 4.04 -0.11
N HIS A 165 13.15 4.93 0.42
CA HIS A 165 11.86 5.23 -0.17
C HIS A 165 11.90 6.34 -1.23
N VAL A 166 12.98 7.15 -1.27
CA VAL A 166 13.16 8.24 -2.24
C VAL A 166 13.09 7.76 -3.68
N GLU A 167 13.80 6.68 -4.00
CA GLU A 167 13.80 6.12 -5.36
C GLU A 167 12.40 5.64 -5.77
N SER A 168 11.68 4.98 -4.86
CA SER A 168 10.30 4.57 -5.12
C SER A 168 9.38 5.77 -5.38
N ALA A 169 9.53 6.84 -4.58
CA ALA A 169 8.76 8.08 -4.70
C ALA A 169 8.97 8.78 -6.06
N LYS A 170 10.20 8.77 -6.58
CA LYS A 170 10.53 9.33 -7.90
C LYS A 170 9.77 8.64 -9.04
N PHE A 171 9.52 7.34 -8.97
CA PHE A 171 8.84 6.59 -10.03
C PHE A 171 7.31 6.57 -9.93
N LEU A 172 6.72 7.14 -8.86
CA LEU A 172 5.27 7.20 -8.70
C LEU A 172 4.63 8.07 -9.79
N LYS A 173 3.50 7.62 -10.33
CA LYS A 173 2.67 8.37 -11.30
C LYS A 173 1.35 8.78 -10.66
N GLY A 174 0.72 9.84 -11.16
CA GLY A 174 -0.52 10.44 -10.63
C GLY A 174 -1.78 9.58 -10.78
N THR A 175 -1.77 8.37 -10.23
CA THR A 175 -2.91 7.44 -10.14
C THR A 175 -3.26 7.19 -8.68
N TYR A 176 -4.45 6.62 -8.42
CA TYR A 176 -4.84 6.13 -7.10
C TYR A 176 -3.75 5.18 -6.59
N GLN A 177 -3.14 5.53 -5.47
CA GLN A 177 -2.13 4.69 -4.83
C GLN A 177 -2.50 4.55 -3.36
N SER A 178 -2.55 3.31 -2.90
CA SER A 178 -2.43 3.04 -1.48
C SER A 178 -0.99 3.35 -1.13
N ILE A 179 -0.73 4.47 -0.47
CA ILE A 179 0.62 4.76 0.01
C ILE A 179 0.59 4.55 1.51
N VAL A 180 1.19 3.44 1.92
CA VAL A 180 1.47 3.19 3.33
C VAL A 180 2.54 4.18 3.72
N PHE A 181 2.14 5.18 4.49
CA PHE A 181 3.05 6.14 5.07
C PHE A 181 3.05 5.94 6.58
N LEU A 182 4.23 5.89 7.18
CA LEU A 182 4.36 6.22 8.59
C LEU A 182 4.39 7.75 8.67
N ILE A 183 3.21 8.39 8.71
CA ILE A 183 3.13 9.85 8.85
C ILE A 183 3.12 10.17 10.32
N GLU A 184 4.10 10.92 10.79
CA GLU A 184 3.99 11.66 12.04
C GLU A 184 3.43 13.04 11.68
N ILE A 185 2.18 13.33 12.08
CA ILE A 185 1.61 14.69 12.03
C ILE A 185 1.83 15.36 13.38
#